data_AF-A0A402ASB5-F1
#
_entry.id   AF-A0A402ASB5-F1
#
_cell.length_a   1.000
_cell.length_b   1.000
_cell.length_c   1.000
_cell.angle_alpha   90.00
_cell.angle_beta   90.00
_cell.angle_gamma   90.00
#
_symmetry.space_group_name_H-M   'P 1'
#
loop_
_entity.id
_entity.type
_entity.pdbx_description
1 polymer ?
#
loop_
_entity_poly.entity_id
_entity_poly.type
_entity_poly.pdbx_seq_one_letter_code
_entity_poly.pdbx_strand_id
1 'polypeptide(L)'
;MNLDAFHEQRSHAPEGSESGGTVGKKPDDLVFVVQKHQASHLHYDFRLELDGVLKSWAVPKGPSLNPNEKRLAIMVGDHPFEYRTFEGMIAEGGYGAGEVIIWDQGTYRPLAGQTRDAMQEQVRKQLDQGNLRFLLFGEKLQGEFALIRQKRMGEKSWLLIKKRDQYASEADILQQDRSVITGKRLGEA
;
A
#
# COMPACT_ATOMS: atom_id res chain seq x y z
N MET A 1 46.95 10.92 -42.47
CA MET A 1 45.50 10.67 -42.62
C MET A 1 44.94 10.64 -41.21
N ASN A 2 44.41 11.75 -40.68
CA ASN A 2 43.08 12.37 -40.83
C ASN A 2 42.16 11.98 -39.64
N LEU A 3 41.83 13.00 -38.84
CA LEU A 3 40.63 13.26 -38.00
C LEU A 3 40.39 12.43 -36.71
N ASP A 4 40.37 13.19 -35.59
CA ASP A 4 39.28 13.30 -34.61
C ASP A 4 38.76 12.03 -33.91
N ALA A 5 38.44 12.00 -32.62
CA ALA A 5 38.55 12.95 -31.53
C ALA A 5 38.21 12.18 -30.23
N PHE A 6 38.49 12.85 -29.11
CA PHE A 6 37.82 12.70 -27.82
C PHE A 6 38.46 11.77 -26.77
N HIS A 7 39.42 12.38 -26.05
CA HIS A 7 39.49 12.48 -24.58
C HIS A 7 38.27 11.90 -23.81
N GLU A 8 38.35 11.40 -22.58
CA GLU A 8 39.40 11.25 -21.59
C GLU A 8 38.70 10.64 -20.36
N GLN A 9 39.40 9.73 -19.66
CA GLN A 9 39.29 9.43 -18.22
C GLN A 9 37.91 9.43 -17.54
N ARG A 10 37.53 8.28 -16.97
CA ARG A 10 37.93 7.94 -15.59
C ARG A 10 37.39 6.57 -15.21
N SER A 11 38.32 5.70 -14.85
CA SER A 11 38.16 4.58 -13.93
C SER A 11 37.42 5.03 -12.66
N HIS A 12 36.28 4.40 -12.38
CA HIS A 12 35.75 4.00 -11.07
C HIS A 12 34.42 3.29 -11.32
N ALA A 13 34.47 1.98 -11.54
CA ALA A 13 33.28 1.16 -11.42
C ALA A 13 32.95 1.05 -9.93
N PRO A 14 31.75 1.43 -9.46
CA PRO A 14 31.27 0.88 -8.22
C PRO A 14 30.81 -0.56 -8.50
N GLU A 15 31.57 -1.51 -7.97
CA GLU A 15 31.04 -2.82 -7.59
C GLU A 15 29.79 -2.61 -6.73
N GLY A 16 28.71 -3.29 -7.11
CA GLY A 16 27.42 -3.18 -6.44
C GLY A 16 26.26 -3.64 -7.31
N SER A 17 26.49 -4.65 -8.16
CA SER A 17 25.41 -5.39 -8.80
C SER A 17 24.86 -6.41 -7.80
N GLU A 18 24.01 -5.96 -6.88
CA GLU A 18 23.18 -6.88 -6.10
C GLU A 18 21.92 -7.22 -6.91
N SER A 19 22.04 -8.34 -7.59
CA SER A 19 20.97 -9.20 -8.06
C SER A 19 19.89 -9.44 -6.98
N GLY A 20 18.62 -9.21 -7.33
CA GLY A 20 17.51 -10.07 -6.90
C GLY A 20 17.27 -10.27 -5.39
N GLY A 21 17.61 -9.31 -4.53
CA GLY A 21 17.28 -9.39 -3.11
C GLY A 21 15.79 -9.20 -2.86
N THR A 22 15.08 -10.24 -2.42
CA THR A 22 13.76 -10.07 -1.77
C THR A 22 13.95 -9.10 -0.61
N VAL A 23 13.46 -7.86 -0.75
CA VAL A 23 13.62 -6.86 0.28
C VAL A 23 12.79 -7.31 1.49
N GLY A 24 13.41 -7.98 2.46
CA GLY A 24 12.71 -8.51 3.65
C GLY A 24 12.19 -7.39 4.56
N LYS A 25 11.17 -7.70 5.37
CA LYS A 25 10.62 -6.84 6.43
C LYS A 25 11.73 -6.43 7.41
N LYS A 26 11.76 -5.15 7.83
CA LYS A 26 12.69 -4.63 8.84
C LYS A 26 11.95 -4.15 10.11
N PRO A 27 12.61 -4.12 11.29
CA PRO A 27 11.99 -3.69 12.55
C PRO A 27 11.42 -2.27 12.53
N ASP A 28 12.05 -1.36 11.79
CA ASP A 28 11.66 0.06 11.74
C ASP A 28 10.61 0.39 10.66
N ASP A 29 10.16 -0.60 9.89
CA ASP A 29 9.19 -0.39 8.82
C ASP A 29 7.86 0.17 9.37
N LEU A 30 7.15 0.91 8.52
CA LEU A 30 5.83 1.45 8.85
C LEU A 30 4.77 0.35 8.70
N VAL A 31 3.67 0.42 9.44
CA VAL A 31 2.61 -0.60 9.41
C VAL A 31 1.55 -0.30 8.34
N PHE A 32 1.03 -1.34 7.70
CA PHE A 32 -0.20 -1.22 6.91
C PHE A 32 -1.22 -2.28 7.31
N VAL A 33 -2.48 -1.98 7.02
CA VAL A 33 -3.58 -2.91 7.18
C VAL A 33 -4.59 -2.72 6.05
N VAL A 34 -5.21 -3.82 5.63
CA VAL A 34 -6.37 -3.82 4.74
C VAL A 34 -7.50 -4.52 5.46
N GLN A 35 -8.57 -3.79 5.72
CA GLN A 35 -9.78 -4.32 6.34
C GLN A 35 -10.84 -4.56 5.26
N LYS A 36 -11.45 -5.73 5.24
CA LYS A 36 -12.63 -6.00 4.40
C LYS A 36 -13.86 -5.66 5.23
N HIS A 37 -14.72 -4.80 4.68
CA HIS A 37 -15.77 -4.14 5.44
C HIS A 37 -17.13 -4.31 4.74
N GLN A 38 -18.03 -5.04 5.39
CA GLN A 38 -19.42 -5.21 4.97
C GLN A 38 -20.30 -4.13 5.61
N ALA A 39 -20.17 -2.90 5.11
CA ALA A 39 -21.08 -1.82 5.43
C ALA A 39 -22.34 -1.88 4.54
N SER A 40 -22.93 -0.72 4.22
CA SER A 40 -23.99 -0.62 3.20
C SER A 40 -23.58 -1.23 1.86
N HIS A 41 -22.29 -1.10 1.52
CA HIS A 41 -21.67 -1.78 0.39
C HIS A 41 -20.36 -2.42 0.86
N LEU A 42 -20.07 -3.60 0.31
CA LEU A 42 -18.79 -4.24 0.50
C LEU A 42 -17.68 -3.35 -0.07
N HIS A 43 -16.66 -3.07 0.73
CA HIS A 43 -15.45 -2.38 0.31
C HIS A 43 -14.26 -2.84 1.14
N TYR A 44 -13.07 -2.33 0.79
CA TYR A 44 -11.85 -2.59 1.52
C TYR A 44 -11.26 -1.27 2.01
N ASP A 45 -11.06 -1.14 3.30
CA ASP A 45 -10.36 -0.01 3.89
C ASP A 45 -8.86 -0.28 3.86
N PHE A 46 -8.14 0.42 2.98
CA PHE A 46 -6.69 0.37 2.84
C PHE A 46 -6.05 1.45 3.70
N ARG A 47 -5.14 1.07 4.60
CA ARG A 47 -4.58 2.01 5.59
C ARG A 47 -3.07 1.90 5.70
N LEU A 48 -2.42 3.07 5.78
CA LEU A 48 -0.98 3.21 5.97
C LEU A 48 -0.69 4.03 7.23
N GLU A 49 0.20 3.53 8.08
CA GLU A 49 0.69 4.25 9.24
C GLU A 49 1.53 5.48 8.85
N LEU A 50 1.15 6.66 9.33
CA LEU A 50 1.97 7.86 9.24
C LEU A 50 1.70 8.75 10.45
N ASP A 51 2.75 9.21 11.12
CA ASP A 51 2.67 10.18 12.22
C ASP A 51 1.73 9.73 13.36
N GLY A 52 1.75 8.44 13.69
CA GLY A 52 0.94 7.87 14.77
C GLY A 52 -0.55 7.70 14.43
N VAL A 53 -0.95 7.91 13.18
CA VAL A 53 -2.32 7.67 12.69
C VAL A 53 -2.32 6.75 11.47
N LEU A 54 -3.51 6.29 11.08
CA LEU A 54 -3.73 5.51 9.88
C LEU A 54 -4.35 6.37 8.77
N LYS A 55 -3.53 6.77 7.81
CA LYS A 55 -4.01 7.38 6.56
C LYS A 55 -4.81 6.34 5.79
N SER A 56 -6.05 6.66 5.46
CA SER A 56 -7.05 5.65 5.09
C SER A 56 -7.74 5.96 3.77
N TRP A 57 -7.98 4.91 2.98
CA TRP A 57 -8.74 4.95 1.74
C TRP A 57 -9.75 3.82 1.67
N ALA A 58 -11.00 4.14 1.34
CA ALA A 58 -11.99 3.15 0.95
C ALA A 58 -11.76 2.73 -0.51
N VAL A 59 -11.60 1.44 -0.76
CA VAL A 59 -11.35 0.83 -2.07
C VAL A 59 -12.55 -0.07 -2.41
N PRO A 60 -13.57 0.44 -3.13
CA PRO A 60 -14.85 -0.27 -3.31
C PRO A 60 -14.71 -1.64 -3.96
N LYS A 61 -13.79 -1.75 -4.93
CA LYS A 61 -13.53 -3.02 -5.64
C LYS A 61 -12.32 -3.77 -5.08
N GLY A 62 -11.80 -3.40 -3.92
CA GLY A 62 -10.60 -3.99 -3.34
C GLY A 62 -9.30 -3.74 -4.12
N PRO A 63 -8.15 -4.12 -3.53
CA PRO A 63 -6.84 -4.10 -4.20
C PRO A 63 -6.79 -5.12 -5.35
N SER A 64 -5.79 -4.98 -6.22
CA SER A 64 -5.49 -5.94 -7.28
C SER A 64 -3.99 -6.18 -7.40
N LEU A 65 -3.61 -7.39 -7.78
CA LEU A 65 -2.23 -7.73 -8.15
C LEU A 65 -1.96 -7.53 -9.64
N ASN A 66 -2.97 -7.17 -10.43
CA ASN A 66 -2.82 -6.96 -11.87
C ASN A 66 -2.34 -5.52 -12.14
N PRO A 67 -1.13 -5.31 -12.71
CA PRO A 67 -0.60 -3.97 -12.97
C PRO A 67 -1.37 -3.16 -14.02
N ASN A 68 -2.23 -3.82 -14.80
CA ASN A 68 -3.07 -3.18 -15.80
C ASN A 68 -4.40 -2.65 -15.21
N GLU A 69 -4.73 -3.03 -13.97
CA GLU A 69 -5.94 -2.59 -13.29
C GLU A 69 -5.68 -1.38 -12.39
N LYS A 70 -6.56 -0.38 -12.49
CA LYS A 70 -6.53 0.82 -11.65
C LYS A 70 -7.72 0.78 -10.71
N ARG A 71 -7.46 0.61 -9.40
CA ARG A 71 -8.52 0.52 -8.39
C ARG A 71 -8.77 1.91 -7.81
N LEU A 72 -10.03 2.38 -7.84
CA LEU A 72 -10.41 3.62 -7.20
C LEU A 72 -10.21 3.49 -5.68
N ALA A 73 -9.52 4.44 -5.08
CA ALA A 73 -9.26 4.54 -3.66
C ALA A 73 -9.69 5.93 -3.19
N ILE A 74 -10.71 6.01 -2.35
CA ILE A 74 -11.31 7.26 -1.89
C ILE A 74 -10.73 7.57 -0.52
N MET A 75 -9.97 8.66 -0.39
CA MET A 75 -9.39 9.06 0.88
C MET A 75 -10.49 9.44 1.88
N VAL A 76 -10.43 8.84 3.06
CA VAL A 76 -11.34 9.08 4.19
C VAL A 76 -10.57 9.69 5.36
N GLY A 77 -11.26 9.98 6.47
CA GLY A 77 -10.63 10.53 7.67
C GLY A 77 -9.56 9.60 8.25
N ASP A 78 -8.60 10.18 8.95
CA ASP A 78 -7.58 9.43 9.67
C ASP A 78 -8.21 8.54 10.74
N HIS A 79 -7.63 7.37 10.97
CA HIS A 79 -8.04 6.47 12.04
C HIS A 79 -6.94 6.39 13.12
N PRO A 80 -7.30 6.19 14.39
CA PRO A 80 -6.32 5.92 15.44
C PRO A 80 -5.47 4.70 15.08
N PHE A 81 -4.18 4.72 15.42
CA PHE A 81 -3.27 3.60 15.14
C PHE A 81 -3.73 2.26 15.74
N GLU A 82 -4.42 2.30 16.88
CA GLU A 82 -4.99 1.12 17.53
C GLU A 82 -6.05 0.41 16.66
N TYR A 83 -6.68 1.13 15.74
CA TYR A 83 -7.72 0.58 14.87
C TYR A 83 -7.19 -0.47 13.89
N ARG A 84 -5.86 -0.57 13.69
CA ARG A 84 -5.24 -1.57 12.80
C ARG A 84 -5.54 -3.02 13.22
N THR A 85 -5.84 -3.25 14.48
CA THR A 85 -6.13 -4.59 15.03
C THR A 85 -7.63 -4.82 15.24
N PHE A 86 -8.49 -3.90 14.79
CA PHE A 86 -9.93 -4.06 14.92
C PHE A 86 -10.48 -5.07 13.92
N GLU A 87 -11.22 -6.05 14.43
CA GLU A 87 -12.03 -7.03 13.72
C GLU A 87 -13.29 -7.27 14.56
N GLY A 88 -14.47 -7.26 13.93
CA GLY A 88 -15.76 -7.37 14.61
C GLY A 88 -16.86 -6.51 14.00
N MET A 89 -17.92 -6.26 14.77
CA MET A 89 -19.11 -5.54 14.33
C MET A 89 -19.10 -4.07 14.77
N ILE A 90 -19.31 -3.16 13.83
CA ILE A 90 -19.56 -1.73 14.11
C ILE A 90 -21.07 -1.54 14.22
N ALA A 91 -21.51 -0.98 15.34
CA ALA A 91 -22.93 -0.83 15.67
C ALA A 91 -23.71 -0.04 14.60
N GLU A 92 -24.96 -0.47 14.38
CA GLU A 92 -25.88 0.21 13.48
C GLU A 92 -26.14 1.66 13.92
N GLY A 93 -26.34 2.54 12.93
CA GLY A 93 -26.53 3.98 13.16
C GLY A 93 -25.23 4.78 13.33
N GLY A 94 -24.09 4.10 13.50
CA GLY A 94 -22.76 4.73 13.43
C GLY A 94 -22.24 4.91 12.01
N TYR A 95 -21.26 5.81 11.82
CA TYR A 95 -20.51 5.90 10.57
C TYR A 95 -19.69 4.61 10.38
N GLY A 96 -19.88 3.94 9.24
CA GLY A 96 -19.24 2.66 8.97
C GLY A 96 -19.87 1.47 9.70
N ALA A 97 -21.17 1.52 10.03
CA ALA A 97 -21.89 0.35 10.54
C ALA A 97 -21.73 -0.85 9.60
N GLY A 98 -21.42 -2.02 10.19
CA GLY A 98 -21.10 -3.21 9.42
C GLY A 98 -20.03 -4.08 10.08
N GLU A 99 -19.84 -5.26 9.51
CA GLU A 99 -18.82 -6.20 9.96
C GLU A 99 -17.48 -5.93 9.27
N VAL A 100 -16.40 -6.01 10.04
CA VAL A 100 -15.03 -5.75 9.60
C VAL A 100 -14.15 -6.93 9.95
N ILE A 101 -13.35 -7.39 8.98
CA ILE A 101 -12.25 -8.34 9.21
C ILE A 101 -10.92 -7.78 8.75
N ILE A 102 -9.82 -8.22 9.36
CA ILE A 102 -8.46 -7.88 8.91
C ILE A 102 -8.11 -8.79 7.74
N TRP A 103 -8.34 -8.29 6.52
CA TRP A 103 -8.14 -9.05 5.30
C TRP A 103 -6.67 -9.20 4.93
N ASP A 104 -5.82 -8.21 5.22
CA ASP A 104 -4.37 -8.32 5.11
C ASP A 104 -3.72 -7.35 6.09
N GLN A 105 -2.48 -7.64 6.49
CA GLN A 105 -1.68 -6.74 7.30
C GLN A 105 -0.20 -7.01 7.08
N GLY A 106 0.63 -6.04 7.44
CA GLY A 106 2.07 -6.22 7.40
C GLY A 106 2.80 -4.91 7.61
N THR A 107 3.97 -4.80 7.01
CA THR A 107 4.72 -3.55 6.98
C THR A 107 4.84 -3.00 5.57
N TYR A 108 5.18 -1.74 5.46
CA TYR A 108 5.43 -1.07 4.19
C TYR A 108 6.60 -0.11 4.30
N ARG A 109 7.18 0.20 3.14
CA ARG A 109 8.23 1.21 3.01
C ARG A 109 8.01 2.10 1.80
N PRO A 110 8.24 3.43 1.91
CA PRO A 110 8.47 4.24 0.72
C PRO A 110 9.73 3.75 -0.02
N LEU A 111 9.87 4.11 -1.30
CA LEU A 111 11.02 3.70 -2.12
C LEU A 111 12.36 4.36 -1.71
N ALA A 112 12.35 5.28 -0.75
CA ALA A 112 13.52 5.97 -0.23
C ALA A 112 13.36 6.23 1.28
N GLY A 113 14.47 6.38 1.98
CA GLY A 113 14.51 6.52 3.44
C GLY A 113 14.97 5.23 4.11
N GLN A 114 15.93 5.35 5.03
CA GLN A 114 16.55 4.21 5.71
C GLN A 114 16.14 4.09 7.19
N THR A 115 15.74 5.21 7.78
CA THR A 115 15.24 5.30 9.16
C THR A 115 13.73 5.55 9.15
N ARG A 116 13.04 5.23 10.25
CA ARG A 116 11.61 5.49 10.40
C ARG A 116 11.24 6.94 10.10
N ASP A 117 11.95 7.90 10.67
CA ASP A 117 11.69 9.33 10.46
C ASP A 117 11.88 9.75 9.00
N ALA A 118 12.93 9.25 8.34
CA ALA A 118 13.15 9.50 6.93
C ALA A 118 12.03 8.88 6.07
N MET A 119 11.53 7.69 6.44
CA MET A 119 10.40 7.06 5.75
C MET A 119 9.11 7.87 5.93
N GLN A 120 8.79 8.33 7.14
CA GLN A 120 7.62 9.17 7.39
C GLN A 120 7.68 10.48 6.60
N GLU A 121 8.84 11.14 6.56
CA GLU A 121 9.05 12.35 5.76
C GLU A 121 8.81 12.10 4.26
N GLN A 122 9.33 10.99 3.73
CA GLN A 122 9.10 10.63 2.32
C GLN A 122 7.61 10.37 2.03
N VAL A 123 6.92 9.64 2.91
CA VAL A 123 5.48 9.37 2.75
C VAL A 123 4.69 10.67 2.78
N ARG A 124 4.95 11.57 3.73
CA ARG A 124 4.30 12.88 3.84
C ARG A 124 4.45 13.69 2.55
N LYS A 125 5.69 13.87 2.09
CA LYS A 125 5.99 14.60 0.86
C LYS A 125 5.26 14.02 -0.36
N GLN A 126 5.23 12.69 -0.48
CA GLN A 126 4.60 12.01 -1.61
C GLN A 126 3.06 12.08 -1.57
N LEU A 127 2.46 12.02 -0.38
CA LEU A 127 1.02 12.26 -0.19
C LEU A 127 0.64 13.69 -0.59
N ASP A 128 1.42 14.69 -0.17
CA ASP A 128 1.20 16.08 -0.53
C ASP A 128 1.29 16.30 -2.04
N GLN A 129 2.28 15.67 -2.69
CA GLN A 129 2.44 15.67 -4.14
C GLN A 129 1.31 14.91 -4.87
N GLY A 130 0.63 13.97 -4.20
CA GLY A 130 -0.41 13.15 -4.80
C GLY A 130 0.12 11.95 -5.58
N ASN A 131 1.34 11.49 -5.29
CA ASN A 131 1.97 10.34 -5.93
C ASN A 131 2.85 9.62 -4.92
N LEU A 132 2.27 8.62 -4.25
CA LEU A 132 2.92 7.81 -3.24
C LEU A 132 3.26 6.43 -3.80
N ARG A 133 4.55 6.07 -3.81
CA ARG A 133 5.05 4.74 -4.20
C ARG A 133 5.67 4.04 -3.00
N PHE A 134 5.32 2.78 -2.82
CA PHE A 134 5.71 2.01 -1.65
C PHE A 134 5.77 0.52 -1.94
N LEU A 135 6.56 -0.19 -1.15
CA LEU A 135 6.61 -1.64 -1.10
C LEU A 135 5.74 -2.12 0.06
N LEU A 136 4.89 -3.12 -0.20
CA LEU A 136 4.14 -3.85 0.82
C LEU A 136 4.84 -5.18 1.14
N PHE A 137 4.82 -5.52 2.42
CA PHE A 137 5.32 -6.77 3.00
C PHE A 137 4.19 -7.38 3.85
N GLY A 138 3.10 -7.77 3.19
CA GLY A 138 1.95 -8.43 3.82
C GLY A 138 1.92 -9.94 3.62
N GLU A 139 0.84 -10.53 4.13
CA GLU A 139 0.49 -11.92 3.91
C GLU A 139 -0.10 -12.13 2.50
N LYS A 140 -0.91 -11.17 2.02
CA LYS A 140 -1.56 -11.23 0.69
C LYS A 140 -0.98 -10.24 -0.30
N LEU A 141 -0.79 -8.99 0.11
CA LEU A 141 -0.27 -7.94 -0.74
C LEU A 141 1.25 -7.80 -0.53
N GLN A 142 1.98 -8.04 -1.60
CA GLN A 142 3.44 -7.97 -1.61
C GLN A 142 3.94 -7.19 -2.82
N GLY A 143 5.13 -6.60 -2.68
CA GLY A 143 5.78 -5.85 -3.75
C GLY A 143 5.30 -4.41 -3.86
N GLU A 144 5.60 -3.80 -5.01
CA GLU A 144 5.43 -2.37 -5.20
C GLU A 144 4.01 -2.00 -5.64
N PHE A 145 3.46 -0.97 -4.98
CA PHE A 145 2.20 -0.32 -5.28
C PHE A 145 2.39 1.20 -5.40
N ALA A 146 1.42 1.85 -6.03
CA ALA A 146 1.31 3.29 -6.08
C ALA A 146 -0.10 3.77 -5.74
N LEU A 147 -0.19 4.88 -5.00
CA LEU A 147 -1.38 5.69 -4.81
C LEU A 147 -1.20 7.00 -5.58
N ILE A 148 -2.05 7.23 -6.59
CA ILE A 148 -1.97 8.41 -7.45
C ILE A 148 -3.27 9.22 -7.37
N ARG A 149 -3.20 10.46 -6.89
CA ARG A 149 -4.36 11.36 -6.75
C ARG A 149 -4.85 11.83 -8.12
N GLN A 150 -6.13 11.64 -8.40
CA GLN A 150 -6.82 12.04 -9.63
C GLN A 150 -7.63 13.31 -9.39
N LYS A 151 -6.98 14.48 -9.49
CA LYS A 151 -7.63 15.78 -9.20
C LYS A 151 -8.93 16.02 -9.99
N ARG A 152 -9.02 15.50 -11.22
CA ARG A 152 -10.23 15.61 -12.07
C ARG A 152 -11.46 14.88 -11.52
N MET A 153 -11.26 13.91 -10.63
CA MET A 153 -12.31 13.12 -9.99
C MET A 153 -12.60 13.59 -8.55
N GLY A 154 -12.05 14.74 -8.13
CA GLY A 154 -12.15 15.27 -6.78
C GLY A 154 -10.86 15.10 -5.96
N GLU A 155 -10.67 15.95 -4.96
CA GLU A 155 -9.43 16.00 -4.17
C GLU A 155 -9.17 14.74 -3.34
N LYS A 156 -10.23 14.02 -2.98
CA LYS A 156 -10.16 12.75 -2.23
C LYS A 156 -10.01 11.52 -3.12
N SER A 157 -10.02 11.66 -4.44
CA SER A 157 -10.01 10.52 -5.36
C SER A 157 -8.59 10.12 -5.73
N TRP A 158 -8.21 8.88 -5.42
CA TRP A 158 -6.92 8.28 -5.73
C TRP A 158 -7.09 7.00 -6.56
N LEU A 159 -6.02 6.56 -7.18
CA LEU A 159 -5.90 5.25 -7.81
C LEU A 159 -4.85 4.44 -7.08
N LEU A 160 -5.24 3.28 -6.57
CA LEU A 160 -4.34 2.23 -6.10
C LEU A 160 -3.97 1.34 -7.29
N ILE A 161 -2.68 1.22 -7.57
CA ILE A 161 -2.14 0.55 -8.76
C ILE A 161 -0.99 -0.36 -8.35
N LYS A 162 -1.07 -1.65 -8.69
CA LYS A 162 0.07 -2.57 -8.58
C LYS A 162 1.12 -2.22 -9.63
N LYS A 163 2.39 -2.25 -9.26
CA LYS A 163 3.51 -2.09 -10.19
C LYS A 163 4.02 -3.46 -10.67
N ARG A 164 4.61 -3.50 -11.86
CA ARG A 164 5.19 -4.72 -12.42
C ARG A 164 6.42 -5.10 -11.61
N ASP A 165 6.35 -6.25 -10.94
CA ASP A 165 7.44 -6.91 -10.23
C ASP A 165 7.11 -8.41 -10.12
N GLN A 166 7.92 -9.16 -9.39
CA GLN A 166 7.76 -10.61 -9.20
C GLN A 166 6.46 -11.03 -8.47
N TYR A 167 5.77 -10.10 -7.80
CA TYR A 167 4.53 -10.37 -7.06
C TYR A 167 3.28 -9.94 -7.85
N ALA A 168 3.46 -9.36 -9.05
CA ALA A 168 2.35 -9.04 -9.93
C ALA A 168 1.70 -10.32 -10.49
N SER A 169 0.38 -10.34 -10.55
CA SER A 169 -0.41 -11.49 -11.01
C SER A 169 -1.74 -11.06 -11.58
N GLU A 170 -2.27 -11.79 -12.56
CA GLU A 170 -3.63 -11.60 -13.07
C GLU A 170 -4.69 -12.35 -12.24
N ALA A 171 -4.27 -13.17 -11.26
CA ALA A 171 -5.18 -13.86 -10.36
C ALA A 171 -5.97 -12.86 -9.50
N ASP A 172 -7.26 -13.16 -9.30
CA ASP A 172 -8.11 -12.37 -8.41
C ASP A 172 -7.75 -12.65 -6.95
N ILE A 173 -6.93 -11.76 -6.37
CA ILE A 173 -6.49 -11.87 -4.98
C ILE A 173 -7.66 -11.81 -3.98
N LEU A 174 -8.80 -11.22 -4.36
CA LEU A 174 -9.95 -11.07 -3.48
C LEU A 174 -10.67 -12.39 -3.18
N GLN A 175 -10.36 -13.46 -3.94
CA GLN A 175 -10.79 -14.83 -3.64
C GLN A 175 -10.19 -15.36 -2.33
N GLN A 176 -9.07 -14.78 -1.87
CA GLN A 176 -8.54 -15.04 -0.53
C GLN A 176 -9.35 -14.24 0.49
N ASP A 177 -10.57 -14.68 0.77
CA ASP A 177 -11.62 -13.88 1.42
C ASP A 177 -11.66 -13.94 2.96
N ARG A 178 -10.69 -14.62 3.58
CA ARG A 178 -10.59 -14.84 5.03
C ARG A 178 -9.70 -13.82 5.73
N SER A 179 -9.96 -13.59 7.02
CA SER A 179 -9.09 -12.82 7.92
C SER A 179 -7.72 -13.49 8.01
N VAL A 180 -6.66 -12.68 8.00
CA VAL A 180 -5.29 -13.17 8.25
C VAL A 180 -4.99 -13.34 9.74
N ILE A 181 -5.88 -12.88 10.61
CA ILE A 181 -5.76 -13.04 12.07
C ILE A 181 -6.54 -14.27 12.55
N THR A 182 -7.82 -14.35 12.20
CA THR A 182 -8.75 -15.35 12.76
C THR A 182 -9.08 -16.48 11.79
N GLY A 183 -8.80 -16.32 10.50
CA GLY A 183 -9.24 -17.23 9.44
C GLY A 183 -10.74 -17.14 9.11
N LYS A 184 -11.50 -16.27 9.80
CA LYS A 184 -12.94 -16.08 9.59
C LYS A 184 -13.25 -15.31 8.32
N ARG A 185 -14.43 -15.51 7.76
CA ARG A 185 -15.03 -14.67 6.71
C ARG A 185 -15.97 -13.64 7.34
N LEU A 186 -16.39 -12.67 6.54
CA LEU A 186 -17.57 -11.88 6.86
C LEU A 186 -18.78 -12.82 7.01
N GLY A 187 -19.59 -12.59 8.03
CA GLY A 187 -20.69 -13.44 8.50
C GLY A 187 -20.25 -14.44 9.58
N GLU A 188 -18.96 -14.51 9.90
CA GLU A 188 -18.39 -15.44 10.88
C GLU A 188 -17.66 -14.72 12.04
N ALA A 189 -17.45 -13.40 11.98
CA ALA A 189 -16.67 -12.60 12.94
C ALA A 189 -17.26 -12.58 14.36
#